data_AF-A0AA47N414-F1
#
_entry.id   AF-A0AA47N414-F1
#
_cell.length_a   1.000
_cell.length_b   1.000
_cell.length_c   1.000
_cell.angle_alpha   90.00
_cell.angle_beta   90.00
_cell.angle_gamma   90.00
#
_symmetry.space_group_name_H-M   'P 1'
#
loop_
_entity.id
_entity.type
_entity.pdbx_description
1 polymer ?
#
loop_
_entity_poly.entity_id
_entity_poly.type
_entity_poly.pdbx_seq_one_letter_code
_entity_poly.pdbx_strand_id
1 'polypeptide(L)'
;MTVAVLPQPTQILLTIHPKDLRIETKRASGAGGQHVNTTDSAVRIVHLPTGMVAECQQERSQLKNKEKALKVLRARLYSKKLEEETHLRRTARRIQVGTKGRSEKIRTYNFPQDRITDHRIGLSMHDMRNFLLGEELLEEMNSALQDFSNQDALLELLGENV
;
A
#
# COMPACT_ATOMS: atom_id res chain seq x y z
N MET A 1 -15.47 11.79 -15.76
CA MET A 1 -15.52 10.71 -14.74
C MET A 1 -14.17 9.99 -14.77
N THR A 2 -13.67 9.55 -13.63
CA THR A 2 -12.42 8.77 -13.54
C THR A 2 -12.65 7.52 -12.70
N VAL A 3 -12.15 6.38 -13.17
CA VAL A 3 -12.25 5.10 -12.48
C VAL A 3 -10.83 4.60 -12.26
N ALA A 4 -10.51 4.16 -11.03
CA ALA A 4 -9.24 3.52 -10.70
C ALA A 4 -9.55 2.15 -10.11
N VAL A 5 -8.85 1.13 -10.59
CA VAL A 5 -9.02 -0.26 -10.19
C VAL A 5 -7.73 -0.72 -9.53
N LEU A 6 -7.79 -1.03 -8.25
CA LEU A 6 -6.64 -1.46 -7.44
C LEU A 6 -6.98 -2.77 -6.75
N PRO A 7 -6.01 -3.68 -6.59
CA PRO A 7 -6.23 -4.90 -5.83
C PRO A 7 -6.64 -4.58 -4.38
N GLN A 8 -7.38 -5.50 -3.78
CA GLN A 8 -7.75 -5.40 -2.38
C GLN A 8 -6.51 -5.52 -1.49
N PRO A 9 -6.33 -4.63 -0.48
CA PRO A 9 -5.18 -4.71 0.40
C PRO A 9 -5.28 -5.95 1.30
N THR A 10 -4.15 -6.63 1.48
CA THR A 10 -4.01 -7.71 2.46
C THR A 10 -3.68 -7.15 3.85
N GLN A 11 -3.92 -7.95 4.89
CA GLN A 11 -3.53 -7.56 6.25
C GLN A 11 -2.01 -7.48 6.38
N ILE A 12 -1.53 -6.45 7.07
CA ILE A 12 -0.11 -6.27 7.34
C ILE A 12 0.29 -7.23 8.48
N LEU A 13 0.91 -8.34 8.10
CA LEU A 13 1.55 -9.25 9.06
C LEU A 13 2.90 -8.66 9.47
N LEU A 14 3.06 -8.46 10.79
CA LEU A 14 4.29 -7.98 11.42
C LEU A 14 4.77 -9.01 12.44
N THR A 15 5.76 -9.79 12.06
CA THR A 15 6.47 -10.73 12.93
C THR A 15 7.77 -10.07 13.37
N ILE A 16 7.97 -9.97 14.69
CA ILE A 16 9.22 -9.44 15.25
C ILE A 16 9.99 -10.61 15.85
N HIS A 17 11.15 -10.92 15.29
CA HIS A 17 12.00 -11.98 15.82
C HIS A 17 12.86 -11.43 16.97
N PRO A 18 13.01 -12.18 18.08
CA PRO A 18 13.86 -11.75 19.19
C PRO A 18 15.33 -11.52 18.80
N LYS A 19 15.83 -12.22 17.77
CA LYS A 19 17.19 -12.07 17.25
C LYS A 19 17.45 -10.69 16.62
N ASP A 20 16.40 -10.03 16.13
CA ASP A 20 16.48 -8.71 15.50
C ASP A 20 16.37 -7.58 16.52
N LEU A 21 16.25 -7.91 17.80
CA LEU A 21 16.08 -6.95 18.89
C LEU A 21 17.33 -6.88 19.74
N ARG A 22 17.91 -5.67 19.81
CA ARG A 22 18.93 -5.34 20.81
C ARG A 22 18.25 -4.63 21.98
N ILE A 23 18.28 -5.27 23.14
CA ILE A 23 17.67 -4.75 24.38
C ILE A 23 18.80 -4.24 25.28
N GLU A 24 18.69 -2.99 25.68
CA GLU A 24 19.62 -2.30 26.56
C GLU A 24 18.88 -1.86 27.82
N THR A 25 19.48 -2.11 28.97
CA THR A 25 19.00 -1.62 30.27
C THR A 25 19.84 -0.44 30.71
N LYS A 26 19.19 0.60 31.21
CA LYS A 26 19.83 1.81 31.72
C LYS A 26 19.21 2.22 33.05
N ARG A 27 19.90 3.07 33.80
CA ARG A 27 19.32 3.74 34.97
C ARG A 27 18.20 4.68 34.51
N ALA A 28 17.09 4.67 35.23
CA ALA A 28 15.99 5.59 34.95
C ALA A 28 16.44 7.03 35.27
N SER A 29 16.01 7.98 34.44
CA SER A 29 16.29 9.41 34.65
C SER A 29 15.10 10.09 35.33
N GLY A 30 15.33 10.93 36.34
CA GLY A 30 14.29 11.79 36.91
C GLY A 30 14.45 12.07 38.41
N ALA A 31 13.50 12.81 38.99
CA ALA A 31 13.43 13.09 40.41
C ALA A 31 13.09 11.80 41.18
N GLY A 32 14.13 11.05 41.56
CA GLY A 32 14.00 9.78 42.26
C GLY A 32 14.95 9.70 43.44
N GLY A 33 14.54 8.98 44.50
CA GLY A 33 15.40 8.67 45.64
C GLY A 33 16.48 7.63 45.30
N GLN A 34 17.15 7.08 46.31
CA GLN A 34 18.25 6.11 46.15
C GLN A 34 17.94 5.01 45.12
N HIS A 35 16.72 4.45 45.14
CA HIS A 35 16.30 3.38 44.23
C HIS A 35 16.40 3.74 42.73
N VAL A 36 16.25 5.01 42.33
CA VAL A 36 16.40 5.43 40.93
C VAL A 36 17.87 5.53 40.53
N ASN A 37 18.75 5.82 41.49
CA ASN A 37 20.19 5.93 41.27
C ASN A 37 20.91 4.58 41.24
N THR A 38 20.35 3.55 41.87
CA THR A 38 20.98 2.21 41.95
C THR A 38 20.35 1.16 41.03
N THR A 39 19.06 1.27 40.69
CA THR A 39 18.33 0.20 39.97
C THR A 39 18.22 0.49 38.47
N ASP A 40 18.66 -0.47 37.65
CA ASP A 40 18.59 -0.41 36.17
C ASP A 40 17.19 -0.81 35.65
N SER A 41 16.19 0.06 35.87
CA SER A 41 14.80 -0.22 35.51
C SER A 41 14.38 0.27 34.11
N ALA A 42 15.11 1.21 33.49
CA ALA A 42 14.75 1.75 32.19
C ALA A 42 15.22 0.82 31.06
N VAL A 43 14.35 0.62 30.06
CA VAL A 43 14.62 -0.31 28.94
C VAL A 43 14.56 0.44 27.63
N ARG A 44 15.59 0.24 26.80
CA ARG A 44 15.68 0.68 25.41
C ARG A 44 15.75 -0.55 24.51
N ILE A 45 14.93 -0.58 23.47
CA ILE A 45 14.88 -1.68 22.50
C ILE A 45 15.13 -1.11 21.12
N VAL A 46 16.08 -1.69 20.39
CA VAL A 46 16.42 -1.34 19.02
C VAL A 46 16.09 -2.50 18.11
N HIS A 47 15.30 -2.25 17.06
CA HIS A 47 15.08 -3.19 15.97
C HIS A 47 16.21 -3.01 14.95
N LEU A 48 17.13 -3.98 14.89
CA LEU A 48 18.37 -3.89 14.11
C LEU A 48 18.11 -3.67 12.61
N PRO A 49 17.18 -4.38 11.94
CA PRO A 49 16.97 -4.22 10.50
C PRO A 49 16.43 -2.85 10.09
N THR A 50 15.62 -2.21 10.94
CA THR A 50 14.99 -0.93 10.61
C THR A 50 15.62 0.27 11.31
N GLY A 51 16.56 0.04 12.25
CA GLY A 51 17.14 1.05 13.12
C GLY A 51 16.16 1.69 14.11
N MET A 52 14.91 1.21 14.19
CA MET A 52 13.88 1.83 15.00
C MET A 52 14.10 1.55 16.49
N VAL A 53 13.98 2.59 17.30
CA VAL A 53 14.22 2.53 18.74
C VAL A 53 12.91 2.79 19.47
N ALA A 54 12.66 2.08 20.57
CA ALA A 54 11.64 2.39 21.53
C ALA A 54 12.22 2.30 22.95
N GLU A 55 11.85 3.23 23.83
CA GLU A 55 12.31 3.22 25.21
C GLU A 55 11.15 3.44 26.18
N CYS A 56 11.26 2.86 27.38
CA CYS A 56 10.29 3.03 28.44
C CYS A 56 10.98 3.00 29.81
N GLN A 57 10.58 3.93 30.67
CA GLN A 57 11.08 4.06 32.05
C GLN A 57 9.97 4.46 33.05
N GLN A 58 8.70 4.22 32.69
CA GLN A 58 7.55 4.68 33.49
C GLN A 58 7.36 3.86 34.77
N GLU A 59 7.63 2.56 34.71
CA GLU A 59 7.42 1.64 35.82
C GLU A 59 8.71 1.43 36.61
N ARG A 60 8.58 1.07 37.90
CA ARG A 60 9.74 0.65 38.71
C ARG A 60 10.33 -0.69 38.26
N SER A 61 9.53 -1.53 37.59
CA SER A 61 9.93 -2.86 37.12
C SER A 61 10.47 -2.81 35.69
N GLN A 62 11.68 -3.33 35.51
CA GLN A 62 12.32 -3.51 34.20
C GLN A 62 11.47 -4.33 33.23
N LEU A 63 10.83 -5.40 33.72
CA LEU A 63 10.02 -6.32 32.90
C LEU A 63 8.79 -5.62 32.31
N LYS A 64 8.09 -4.83 33.14
CA LYS A 64 6.95 -4.01 32.68
C LYS A 64 7.38 -2.93 31.68
N ASN A 65 8.54 -2.31 31.89
CA ASN A 65 9.09 -1.35 30.93
C ASN A 65 9.48 -2.01 29.60
N LYS A 66 10.04 -3.22 29.63
CA LYS A 66 10.36 -4.01 28.43
C LYS A 66 9.09 -4.33 27.63
N GLU A 67 8.02 -4.79 28.27
CA GLU A 67 6.75 -5.08 27.59
C GLU A 67 6.14 -3.83 26.94
N LYS A 68 6.13 -2.70 27.65
CA LYS A 68 5.67 -1.42 27.11
C LYS A 68 6.53 -0.96 25.93
N ALA A 69 7.86 -1.03 26.06
CA ALA A 69 8.78 -0.68 24.98
C ALA A 69 8.58 -1.57 23.74
N LEU A 70 8.34 -2.87 23.90
CA LEU A 70 8.02 -3.79 22.80
C LEU A 70 6.69 -3.42 22.12
N LYS A 71 5.66 -3.06 22.90
CA LYS A 71 4.36 -2.63 22.36
C LYS A 71 4.51 -1.35 21.53
N VAL A 72 5.27 -0.38 22.03
CA VAL A 72 5.58 0.86 21.30
C VAL A 72 6.38 0.56 20.03
N LEU A 73 7.40 -0.29 20.11
CA LEU A 73 8.20 -0.68 18.94
C LEU A 73 7.33 -1.34 17.86
N ARG A 74 6.46 -2.27 18.25
CA ARG A 74 5.52 -2.94 17.34
C ARG A 74 4.58 -1.94 16.66
N ALA A 75 4.01 -1.01 17.43
CA ALA A 75 3.14 0.02 16.89
C ALA A 75 3.87 0.92 15.87
N ARG A 76 5.12 1.31 16.18
CA ARG A 76 5.93 2.13 15.26
C ARG A 76 6.29 1.38 13.97
N LEU A 77 6.73 0.13 14.08
CA LEU A 77 7.03 -0.73 12.92
C LEU A 77 5.80 -0.94 12.04
N TYR A 78 4.65 -1.20 12.65
CA TYR A 78 3.38 -1.34 11.93
C TYR A 78 3.01 -0.06 11.20
N SER A 79 3.10 1.09 11.88
CA SER A 79 2.81 2.39 11.28
C SER A 79 3.69 2.67 10.07
N LYS A 80 4.98 2.37 10.15
CA LYS A 80 5.92 2.55 9.03
C LYS A 80 5.52 1.71 7.83
N LYS A 81 5.26 0.42 8.04
CA LYS A 81 4.84 -0.50 6.96
C LYS A 81 3.50 -0.09 6.35
N LEU A 82 2.55 0.37 7.17
CA LEU A 82 1.29 0.91 6.69
C LEU A 82 1.49 2.17 5.85
N GLU A 83 2.37 3.07 6.26
CA GLU A 83 2.70 4.28 5.52
C GLU A 83 3.32 3.94 4.15
N GLU A 84 4.26 3.00 4.10
CA GLU A 84 4.88 2.51 2.86
C GLU A 84 3.82 1.94 1.89
N GLU A 85 2.98 1.02 2.36
CA GLU A 85 1.89 0.42 1.56
C GLU A 85 0.88 1.45 1.07
N THR A 86 0.47 2.38 1.94
CA THR A 86 -0.47 3.44 1.57
C THR A 86 0.14 4.42 0.58
N HIS A 87 1.43 4.72 0.69
CA HIS A 87 2.16 5.56 -0.25
C HIS A 87 2.24 4.91 -1.63
N LEU A 88 2.61 3.62 -1.71
CA LEU A 88 2.63 2.86 -2.96
C LEU A 88 1.25 2.85 -3.61
N ARG A 89 0.21 2.57 -2.82
CA ARG A 89 -1.18 2.55 -3.32
C ARG A 89 -1.66 3.92 -3.80
N ARG A 90 -1.33 4.99 -3.08
CA ARG A 90 -1.64 6.38 -3.50
C ARG A 90 -0.96 6.71 -4.81
N THR A 91 0.30 6.32 -4.97
CA THR A 91 1.08 6.53 -6.19
C THR A 91 0.47 5.76 -7.37
N ALA A 92 0.18 4.46 -7.20
CA ALA A 92 -0.47 3.64 -8.22
C ALA A 92 -1.84 4.23 -8.65
N ARG A 93 -2.65 4.67 -7.68
CA ARG A 93 -3.92 5.34 -7.96
C ARG A 93 -3.72 6.64 -8.75
N ARG A 94 -2.74 7.45 -8.37
CA ARG A 94 -2.45 8.74 -9.01
C ARG A 94 -2.06 8.53 -10.47
N ILE A 95 -1.27 7.50 -10.77
CA ILE A 95 -0.90 7.13 -12.13
C ILE A 95 -2.13 6.77 -12.96
N GLN A 96 -3.03 5.91 -12.44
CA GLN A 96 -4.24 5.51 -13.16
C GLN A 96 -5.23 6.66 -13.41
N VAL A 97 -5.35 7.60 -12.46
CA VAL A 97 -6.29 8.73 -12.58
C VAL A 97 -5.77 9.81 -13.53
N GLY A 98 -4.45 9.91 -13.68
CA GLY A 98 -3.80 10.91 -14.53
C GLY A 98 -4.09 12.35 -14.09
N THR A 99 -4.08 13.26 -15.05
CA THR A 99 -4.35 14.70 -14.84
C THR A 99 -5.84 15.04 -14.96
N LYS A 100 -6.69 14.03 -15.25
CA LYS A 100 -8.12 14.18 -15.54
C LYS A 100 -8.38 15.03 -16.80
N GLY A 101 -7.40 15.14 -17.68
CA GLY A 101 -7.52 15.86 -18.95
C GLY A 101 -8.43 15.15 -19.95
N ARG A 102 -9.02 15.91 -20.90
CA ARG A 102 -9.85 15.33 -21.98
C ARG A 102 -9.04 14.45 -22.95
N SER A 103 -7.74 14.70 -23.07
CA SER A 103 -6.81 13.94 -23.92
C SER A 103 -6.54 12.53 -23.38
N GLU A 104 -6.68 12.31 -22.06
CA GLU A 104 -6.40 11.04 -21.39
C GLU A 104 -7.64 10.12 -21.29
N LYS A 105 -8.72 10.45 -22.02
CA LYS A 105 -9.96 9.68 -21.97
C LYS A 105 -9.76 8.31 -22.60
N ILE A 106 -10.09 7.25 -21.86
CA ILE A 106 -10.06 5.87 -22.39
C ILE A 106 -11.32 5.54 -23.18
N ARG A 107 -12.48 6.12 -22.82
CA ARG A 107 -13.77 5.84 -23.45
C ARG A 107 -14.62 7.10 -23.59
N THR A 108 -15.43 7.17 -24.64
CA THR A 108 -16.45 8.20 -24.82
C THR A 108 -17.82 7.55 -24.93
N TYR A 109 -18.77 8.01 -24.12
CA TYR A 109 -20.17 7.61 -24.14
C TYR A 109 -20.99 8.75 -24.77
N ASN A 110 -21.49 8.54 -25.98
CA ASN A 110 -22.26 9.52 -26.75
C ASN A 110 -23.75 9.12 -26.78
N PHE A 111 -24.52 9.60 -25.82
CA PHE A 111 -25.95 9.25 -25.66
C PHE A 111 -26.81 9.66 -26.87
N PRO A 112 -26.70 10.88 -27.45
CA PRO A 112 -27.49 11.24 -28.63
C PRO A 112 -27.31 10.34 -29.85
N GLN A 113 -26.14 9.70 -29.97
CA GLN A 113 -25.81 8.81 -31.10
C GLN A 113 -25.83 7.33 -30.70
N ASP A 114 -26.28 7.02 -29.47
CA ASP A 114 -26.29 5.69 -28.89
C ASP A 114 -25.00 4.91 -29.18
N ARG A 115 -23.85 5.56 -28.94
CA ARG A 115 -22.52 5.02 -29.31
C ARG A 115 -21.53 5.13 -28.17
N ILE A 116 -20.75 4.08 -28.00
CA ILE A 116 -19.63 4.00 -27.07
C ILE A 116 -18.37 3.73 -27.88
N THR A 117 -17.32 4.50 -27.63
CA THR A 117 -16.02 4.32 -28.30
C THR A 117 -14.91 4.17 -27.26
N ASP A 118 -14.14 3.08 -27.33
CA ASP A 118 -12.90 2.91 -26.56
C ASP A 118 -11.70 3.37 -27.39
N HIS A 119 -11.00 4.40 -26.90
CA HIS A 119 -9.92 5.07 -27.63
C HIS A 119 -8.61 4.29 -27.59
N ARG A 120 -8.48 3.25 -26.74
CA ARG A 120 -7.27 2.44 -26.66
C ARG A 120 -7.09 1.55 -27.89
N ILE A 121 -8.22 1.00 -28.38
CA ILE A 121 -8.26 0.10 -29.54
C ILE A 121 -9.05 0.68 -30.72
N GLY A 122 -9.66 1.87 -30.56
CA GLY A 122 -10.47 2.52 -31.59
C GLY A 122 -11.82 1.85 -31.86
N LEU A 123 -12.22 0.87 -31.04
CA LEU A 123 -13.46 0.10 -31.21
C LEU A 123 -14.67 0.94 -30.80
N SER A 124 -15.71 0.91 -31.64
CA SER A 124 -17.01 1.54 -31.35
C SER A 124 -18.13 0.52 -31.36
N MET A 125 -19.01 0.62 -30.38
CA MET A 125 -20.22 -0.20 -30.24
C MET A 125 -21.46 0.68 -30.17
N HIS A 126 -22.58 0.12 -30.60
CA HIS A 126 -23.92 0.72 -30.51
C HIS A 126 -24.74 -0.04 -29.47
N ASP A 127 -25.91 0.49 -29.07
CA ASP A 127 -26.73 -0.03 -27.97
C ASP A 127 -26.10 0.20 -26.58
N MET A 128 -26.12 1.48 -26.19
CA MET A 128 -25.56 1.93 -24.92
C MET A 128 -26.30 1.33 -23.73
N ARG A 129 -27.60 1.04 -23.87
CA ARG A 129 -28.41 0.50 -22.78
C ARG A 129 -27.88 -0.86 -22.34
N ASN A 130 -27.73 -1.79 -23.28
CA ASN A 130 -27.26 -3.15 -22.98
C ASN A 130 -25.80 -3.14 -22.49
N PHE A 131 -24.96 -2.27 -23.06
CA PHE A 131 -23.59 -2.10 -22.58
C PHE A 131 -23.53 -1.62 -21.12
N LEU A 132 -24.37 -0.65 -20.73
CA LEU A 132 -24.40 -0.11 -19.37
C LEU A 132 -24.98 -1.09 -18.34
N LEU A 133 -25.81 -2.04 -18.78
CA LEU A 133 -26.29 -3.15 -17.94
C LEU A 133 -25.20 -4.21 -17.67
N GLY A 134 -24.08 -4.15 -18.40
CA GLY A 134 -22.97 -5.08 -18.24
C GLY A 134 -23.24 -6.46 -18.86
N GLU A 135 -24.04 -6.50 -19.92
CA GLU A 135 -24.40 -7.71 -20.66
C GLU A 135 -23.33 -8.02 -21.74
N GLU A 136 -23.71 -8.77 -22.77
CA GLU A 136 -22.81 -9.32 -23.80
C GLU A 136 -21.91 -8.28 -24.47
N LEU A 137 -22.43 -7.07 -24.76
CA LEU A 137 -21.65 -6.01 -25.42
C LEU A 137 -20.48 -5.50 -24.56
N LEU A 138 -20.64 -5.45 -23.23
CA LEU A 138 -19.53 -5.08 -22.37
C LEU A 138 -18.46 -6.19 -22.37
N GLU A 139 -18.90 -7.45 -22.38
CA GLU A 139 -17.99 -8.60 -22.40
C GLU A 139 -17.22 -8.68 -23.72
N GLU A 140 -17.87 -8.44 -24.86
CA GLU A 140 -17.22 -8.37 -26.17
C GLU A 140 -16.13 -7.28 -26.19
N MET A 141 -16.41 -6.10 -25.65
CA MET A 141 -15.43 -5.01 -25.54
C MET A 141 -14.27 -5.41 -24.61
N ASN A 142 -14.55 -6.07 -23.49
CA ASN A 142 -13.51 -6.54 -22.57
C ASN A 142 -12.62 -7.60 -23.22
N SER A 143 -13.21 -8.56 -23.95
CA SER A 143 -12.48 -9.58 -24.69
C SER A 143 -11.55 -8.94 -25.72
N ALA A 144 -12.06 -8.02 -26.54
CA ALA A 144 -11.25 -7.31 -27.53
C ALA A 144 -10.08 -6.53 -26.91
N LEU A 145 -10.30 -5.92 -25.73
CA LEU A 145 -9.25 -5.22 -25.00
C LEU A 145 -8.20 -6.17 -24.41
N GLN A 146 -8.62 -7.34 -23.93
CA GLN A 146 -7.70 -8.37 -23.43
C GLN A 146 -6.85 -8.93 -24.57
N ASP A 147 -7.45 -9.24 -25.70
CA ASP A 147 -6.75 -9.73 -26.88
C ASP A 147 -5.71 -8.72 -27.39
N PHE A 148 -6.09 -7.44 -27.48
CA PHE A 148 -5.16 -6.37 -27.83
C PHE A 148 -4.00 -6.27 -26.85
N SER A 149 -4.27 -6.32 -25.53
CA SER A 149 -3.23 -6.27 -24.50
C SER A 149 -2.29 -7.48 -24.56
N ASN A 150 -2.81 -8.67 -24.86
CA ASN A 150 -2.03 -9.89 -24.98
C ASN A 150 -1.14 -9.83 -26.23
N GLN A 151 -1.67 -9.33 -27.34
CA GLN A 151 -0.90 -9.14 -28.57
C GLN A 151 0.22 -8.13 -28.37
N ASP A 152 -0.06 -6.99 -27.74
CA ASP A 152 0.94 -5.96 -27.45
C ASP A 152 2.08 -6.52 -26.57
N ALA A 153 1.74 -7.23 -25.49
CA ALA A 153 2.71 -7.88 -24.62
C ALA A 153 3.53 -8.97 -25.35
N LEU A 154 2.92 -9.74 -26.24
CA LEU A 154 3.64 -10.73 -27.05
C LEU A 154 4.59 -10.06 -28.04
N LEU A 155 4.18 -8.96 -28.67
CA LEU A 155 5.03 -8.21 -29.59
C LEU A 155 6.21 -7.57 -28.86
N GLU A 156 6.02 -7.05 -27.65
CA GLU A 156 7.10 -6.55 -26.80
C GLU A 156 8.12 -7.67 -26.50
N LEU A 157 7.66 -8.86 -26.12
CA LEU A 157 8.52 -10.02 -25.85
C LEU A 157 9.25 -10.54 -27.09
N LEU A 158 8.61 -10.50 -28.26
CA LEU A 158 9.21 -10.92 -29.53
C LEU A 158 10.16 -9.84 -30.11
N GLY A 159 9.91 -8.57 -29.78
CA GLY A 159 10.65 -7.39 -30.24
C GLY A 159 11.90 -7.04 -29.42
N GLU A 160 12.04 -7.56 -28.19
CA GLU A 160 13.26 -7.41 -27.36
C GLU A 160 14.29 -8.56 -27.54
N ASN A 161 14.37 -9.13 -28.76
CA ASN A 161 15.49 -9.97 -29.19
C ASN A 161 16.10 -9.47 -30.53
N VAL A 162 16.21 -8.16 -30.72
CA VAL A 162 17.11 -7.53 -31.69
C VAL A 162 17.77 -6.28 -31.11
#